data_AF-A0A1I7IUK9-F1
#
_entry.id   AF-A0A1I7IUK9-F1
#
_cell.length_a   1.000
_cell.length_b   1.000
_cell.length_c   1.000
_cell.angle_alpha   90.00
_cell.angle_beta   90.00
_cell.angle_gamma   90.00
#
_symmetry.space_group_name_H-M   'P 1'
#
loop_
_entity.id
_entity.type
_entity.pdbx_description
1 polymer ?
#
loop_
_entity_poly.entity_id
_entity_poly.type
_entity_poly.pdbx_seq_one_letter_code
_entity_poly.pdbx_strand_id
1 'polypeptide(L)'
;MPLLDWSYPLLVATLIQAFVASAVLILAPLLASKARRALPPAQVALYFLAIGLAFMFMEIAFIQKFILFLTHPLYAIAVVLCAFLVFAGVGSWLAGRLQKRFRKSGHLTVAVMAIGALALLYLAILPSLFDTLIHLSDPAKIAISVALIAPLAFCMGMPFPTGTMRLAFTAHEAIPWAWAINGFASVVGAVLATLLAIHLGFAFVILLAVAIYSLAAFALRGFPEGVAE
;
A
#
# COMPACT_ATOMS: atom_id res chain seq x y z
N MET A 1 -21.65 -8.35 33.45
CA MET A 1 -21.48 -9.05 32.16
C MET A 1 -21.00 -8.00 31.16
N PRO A 2 -19.69 -7.72 31.05
CA PRO A 2 -19.24 -6.57 30.30
C PRO A 2 -19.42 -6.83 28.80
N LEU A 3 -20.16 -5.96 28.12
CA LEU A 3 -20.28 -5.90 26.66
C LEU A 3 -18.93 -5.55 25.96
N LEU A 4 -17.78 -5.65 26.66
CA LEU A 4 -16.56 -4.92 26.33
C LEU A 4 -15.42 -5.74 25.70
N ASP A 5 -15.56 -7.04 25.51
CA ASP A 5 -14.49 -7.86 24.91
C ASP A 5 -14.80 -8.34 23.48
N TRP A 6 -15.93 -7.96 22.88
CA TRP A 6 -16.31 -8.44 21.55
C TRP A 6 -15.56 -7.78 20.40
N SER A 7 -15.01 -6.57 20.59
CA SER A 7 -14.31 -5.83 19.51
C SER A 7 -13.10 -6.59 18.97
N TYR A 8 -12.34 -7.24 19.84
CA TYR A 8 -11.15 -7.99 19.42
C TYR A 8 -11.48 -9.30 18.67
N PRO A 9 -12.33 -10.21 19.20
CA PRO A 9 -12.81 -11.37 18.47
C PRO A 9 -13.50 -11.00 17.15
N LEU A 10 -14.23 -9.88 17.09
CA LEU A 10 -14.85 -9.40 15.86
C LEU A 10 -13.81 -9.01 14.80
N LEU A 11 -12.72 -8.34 15.19
CA LEU A 11 -11.63 -8.02 14.26
C LEU A 11 -10.91 -9.28 13.76
N VAL A 12 -10.67 -10.25 14.65
CA VAL A 12 -10.07 -11.54 14.26
C VAL A 12 -11.01 -12.32 13.33
N ALA A 13 -12.30 -12.37 13.63
CA ALA A 13 -13.31 -12.99 12.78
C ALA A 13 -13.38 -12.28 11.41
N THR A 14 -13.28 -10.95 11.39
CA THR A 14 -13.25 -10.15 10.16
C THR A 14 -11.98 -10.44 9.36
N LEU A 15 -10.83 -10.66 9.99
CA LEU A 15 -9.61 -11.05 9.32
C LEU A 15 -9.75 -12.44 8.67
N ILE A 16 -10.31 -13.41 9.39
CA ILE A 16 -10.58 -14.76 8.86
C ILE A 16 -11.57 -14.67 7.68
N GLN A 17 -12.66 -13.92 7.86
CA GLN A 17 -13.67 -13.71 6.82
C GLN A 17 -13.06 -13.03 5.59
N ALA A 18 -12.26 -11.97 5.76
CA ALA A 18 -11.58 -11.27 4.69
C ALA A 18 -10.62 -12.19 3.95
N PHE A 19 -9.82 -13.00 4.68
CA PHE A 19 -8.92 -13.98 4.08
C PHE A 19 -9.66 -15.02 3.24
N VAL A 20 -10.71 -15.62 3.79
CA VAL A 20 -11.52 -16.64 3.10
C VAL A 20 -12.24 -16.01 1.90
N ALA A 21 -12.88 -14.86 2.09
CA ALA A 21 -13.60 -14.16 1.02
C ALA A 21 -12.64 -13.75 -0.11
N SER A 22 -11.47 -13.21 0.20
CA SER A 22 -10.47 -12.87 -0.83
C SER A 22 -9.92 -14.10 -1.54
N ALA A 23 -9.65 -15.19 -0.82
CA ALA A 23 -9.21 -16.44 -1.45
C ALA A 23 -10.28 -16.99 -2.42
N VAL A 24 -11.54 -17.01 -1.99
CA VAL A 24 -12.65 -17.54 -2.78
C VAL A 24 -13.04 -16.61 -3.93
N LEU A 25 -13.17 -15.30 -3.69
CA LEU A 25 -13.70 -14.36 -4.68
C LEU A 25 -12.64 -13.82 -5.64
N ILE A 26 -11.37 -13.78 -5.23
CA ILE A 26 -10.29 -13.23 -6.06
C ILE A 26 -9.45 -14.34 -6.70
N LEU A 27 -9.02 -15.36 -5.93
CA LEU A 27 -8.11 -16.40 -6.44
C LEU A 27 -8.85 -17.57 -7.11
N ALA A 28 -10.01 -17.98 -6.61
CA ALA A 28 -10.73 -19.14 -7.18
C ALA A 28 -11.18 -18.96 -8.64
N PRO A 29 -11.69 -17.79 -9.10
CA PRO A 29 -12.06 -17.58 -10.50
C PRO A 29 -10.86 -17.73 -11.44
N LEU A 30 -9.66 -17.33 -10.99
CA LEU A 30 -8.44 -17.46 -11.78
C LEU A 30 -8.01 -18.92 -11.94
N LEU A 31 -8.16 -19.73 -10.89
CA LEU A 31 -7.91 -21.18 -10.94
C LEU A 31 -8.88 -21.92 -11.87
N ALA A 32 -10.12 -21.43 -12.00
CA ALA A 32 -11.11 -21.94 -12.94
C ALA A 32 -10.94 -21.42 -14.37
N SER A 33 -10.14 -20.37 -14.57
CA SER A 33 -9.91 -19.73 -15.86
C SER A 33 -8.66 -20.26 -16.59
N LYS A 34 -8.46 -19.82 -17.84
CA LYS A 34 -7.23 -20.11 -18.61
C LYS A 34 -5.96 -19.56 -17.94
N ALA A 35 -6.08 -18.56 -17.05
CA ALA A 35 -4.96 -17.96 -16.33
C ALA A 35 -4.27 -18.94 -15.36
N ARG A 36 -4.92 -20.06 -14.98
CA ARG A 36 -4.29 -21.14 -14.20
C ARG A 36 -2.95 -21.62 -14.78
N ARG A 37 -2.80 -21.60 -16.12
CA ARG A 37 -1.60 -22.09 -16.80
C ARG A 37 -0.41 -21.13 -16.70
N ALA A 38 -0.65 -19.89 -16.30
CA ALA A 38 0.35 -18.82 -16.25
C ALA A 38 0.61 -18.36 -14.81
N LEU A 39 0.92 -19.31 -13.94
CA LEU A 39 1.28 -19.00 -12.56
C LEU A 39 2.53 -18.11 -12.53
N PRO A 40 2.50 -16.99 -11.77
CA PRO A 40 3.65 -16.13 -11.65
C PRO A 40 4.79 -16.83 -10.89
N PRO A 41 6.05 -16.55 -11.23
CA PRO A 41 7.19 -16.93 -10.38
C PRO A 41 7.01 -16.42 -8.95
N ALA A 42 7.59 -17.12 -7.97
CA ALA A 42 7.47 -16.77 -6.55
C ALA A 42 7.91 -15.33 -6.24
N GLN A 43 8.93 -14.82 -6.93
CA GLN A 43 9.42 -13.44 -6.79
C GLN A 43 8.38 -12.42 -7.25
N VAL A 44 7.65 -12.73 -8.33
CA VAL A 44 6.56 -11.89 -8.84
C VAL A 44 5.40 -11.90 -7.86
N ALA A 45 4.98 -13.08 -7.39
CA ALA A 45 3.95 -13.20 -6.37
C ALA A 45 4.30 -12.41 -5.10
N LEU A 46 5.53 -12.60 -4.59
CA LEU A 46 6.04 -11.89 -3.42
C LEU A 46 6.04 -10.37 -3.62
N TYR A 47 6.46 -9.89 -4.80
CA TYR A 47 6.45 -8.48 -5.12
C TYR A 47 5.05 -7.86 -5.02
N PHE A 48 4.06 -8.45 -5.72
CA PHE A 48 2.70 -7.92 -5.76
C PHE A 48 1.96 -8.05 -4.43
N LEU A 49 2.25 -9.11 -3.67
CA LEU A 49 1.77 -9.29 -2.29
C LEU A 49 2.36 -8.20 -1.37
N ALA A 50 3.67 -8.01 -1.42
CA ALA A 50 4.40 -7.07 -0.58
C ALA A 50 3.94 -5.63 -0.82
N ILE A 51 3.85 -5.18 -2.08
CA ILE A 51 3.40 -3.79 -2.36
C ILE A 51 1.95 -3.57 -1.93
N GLY A 52 1.07 -4.57 -2.03
CA GLY A 52 -0.33 -4.47 -1.59
C GLY A 52 -0.45 -4.34 -0.08
N LEU A 53 0.27 -5.21 0.66
CA LEU A 53 0.34 -5.14 2.12
C LEU A 53 0.94 -3.82 2.59
N ALA A 54 2.08 -3.41 2.02
CA ALA A 54 2.77 -2.19 2.41
C ALA A 54 1.93 -0.94 2.14
N PHE A 55 1.23 -0.89 1.01
CA PHE A 55 0.32 0.21 0.69
C PHE A 55 -0.79 0.33 1.73
N MET A 56 -1.49 -0.76 2.01
CA MET A 56 -2.59 -0.77 3.00
C MET A 56 -2.12 -0.48 4.41
N PHE A 57 -0.96 -1.00 4.82
CA PHE A 57 -0.40 -0.72 6.15
C PHE A 57 -0.13 0.77 6.33
N MET A 58 0.49 1.40 5.32
CA MET A 58 0.76 2.82 5.36
C MET A 58 -0.54 3.64 5.31
N GLU A 59 -1.46 3.30 4.41
CA GLU A 59 -2.74 4.02 4.24
C GLU A 59 -3.59 3.95 5.51
N ILE A 60 -3.79 2.76 6.09
CA ILE A 60 -4.55 2.59 7.33
C ILE A 60 -3.86 3.31 8.50
N ALA A 61 -2.54 3.20 8.64
CA ALA A 61 -1.82 3.91 9.70
C ALA A 61 -1.97 5.45 9.58
N PHE A 62 -1.96 5.96 8.34
CA PHE A 62 -2.18 7.38 8.08
C PHE A 62 -3.63 7.80 8.36
N ILE A 63 -4.63 7.02 7.94
CA ILE A 63 -6.03 7.28 8.30
C ILE A 63 -6.14 7.47 9.81
N GLN A 64 -5.63 6.52 10.59
CA GLN A 64 -5.73 6.55 12.05
C GLN A 64 -4.99 7.74 12.68
N LYS A 65 -3.78 8.07 12.20
CA LYS A 65 -3.07 9.27 12.67
C LYS A 65 -3.81 10.58 12.31
N PHE A 66 -4.34 10.68 11.10
CA PHE A 66 -5.03 11.89 10.65
C PHE A 66 -6.43 12.05 11.25
N ILE A 67 -7.04 10.99 11.78
CA ILE A 67 -8.24 11.10 12.65
C ILE A 67 -7.93 11.99 13.86
N LEU A 68 -6.74 11.87 14.46
CA LEU A 68 -6.33 12.68 15.61
C LEU A 68 -6.20 14.17 15.25
N PHE A 69 -5.77 14.48 14.02
CA PHE A 69 -5.58 15.86 13.56
C PHE A 69 -6.88 16.51 13.05
N LEU A 70 -7.65 15.77 12.24
CA LEU A 70 -8.90 16.25 11.65
C LEU A 70 -10.08 16.18 12.63
N THR A 71 -9.92 15.51 13.77
CA THR A 71 -10.91 15.38 14.86
C THR A 71 -12.26 14.74 14.48
N HIS A 72 -12.47 14.42 13.20
CA HIS A 72 -13.68 13.82 12.67
C HIS A 72 -13.34 12.58 11.83
N PRO A 73 -13.71 11.36 12.26
CA PRO A 73 -13.30 10.12 11.59
C PRO A 73 -13.73 10.04 10.12
N LEU A 74 -14.94 10.50 9.80
CA LEU A 74 -15.44 10.47 8.42
C LEU A 74 -14.64 11.38 7.49
N TYR A 75 -14.21 12.55 7.96
CA TYR A 75 -13.40 13.47 7.16
C TYR A 75 -11.98 12.94 6.98
N ALA A 76 -11.38 12.39 8.03
CA ALA A 76 -10.06 11.78 7.91
C ALA A 76 -10.04 10.63 6.90
N ILE A 77 -10.99 9.69 6.99
CA ILE A 77 -11.07 8.58 6.04
C ILE A 77 -11.22 9.12 4.61
N ALA A 78 -12.16 10.03 4.37
CA ALA A 78 -12.41 10.56 3.02
C ALA A 78 -11.19 11.31 2.45
N VAL A 79 -10.59 12.20 3.25
CA VAL A 79 -9.46 13.03 2.82
C VAL A 79 -8.21 12.20 2.60
N VAL A 80 -7.90 11.28 3.52
CA VAL A 80 -6.71 10.43 3.40
C VAL A 80 -6.87 9.50 2.21
N LEU A 81 -7.99 8.78 2.06
CA LEU A 81 -8.22 7.92 0.90
C LEU A 81 -8.15 8.71 -0.41
N CYS A 82 -8.80 9.87 -0.49
CA CYS A 82 -8.77 10.71 -1.69
C CYS A 82 -7.34 11.14 -2.03
N ALA A 83 -6.58 11.64 -1.05
CA ALA A 83 -5.20 12.04 -1.26
C ALA A 83 -4.32 10.85 -1.68
N PHE A 84 -4.39 9.72 -0.97
CA PHE A 84 -3.63 8.53 -1.33
C PHE A 84 -3.95 8.08 -2.76
N LEU A 85 -5.22 7.96 -3.13
CA LEU A 85 -5.62 7.49 -4.46
C LEU A 85 -5.23 8.48 -5.57
N VAL A 86 -5.46 9.79 -5.39
CA VAL A 86 -5.12 10.80 -6.39
C VAL A 86 -3.62 10.86 -6.60
N PHE A 87 -2.84 11.01 -5.53
CA PHE A 87 -1.39 11.18 -5.67
C PHE A 87 -0.68 9.87 -6.03
N ALA A 88 -1.13 8.71 -5.54
CA ALA A 88 -0.64 7.43 -6.02
C ALA A 88 -0.95 7.23 -7.51
N GLY A 89 -2.14 7.64 -7.98
CA GLY A 89 -2.47 7.64 -9.41
C GLY A 89 -1.53 8.51 -10.25
N VAL A 90 -1.22 9.72 -9.77
CA VAL A 90 -0.23 10.61 -10.42
C VAL A 90 1.16 10.00 -10.42
N GLY A 91 1.59 9.38 -9.31
CA GLY A 91 2.84 8.65 -9.20
C GLY A 91 2.92 7.47 -10.16
N SER A 92 1.83 6.71 -10.29
CA SER A 92 1.74 5.60 -11.22
C SER A 92 1.85 6.05 -12.68
N TRP A 93 1.16 7.12 -13.04
CA TRP A 93 1.22 7.71 -14.38
C TRP A 93 2.64 8.17 -14.73
N LEU A 94 3.31 8.87 -13.79
CA LEU A 94 4.66 9.34 -14.02
C LEU A 94 5.64 8.17 -14.15
N ALA A 95 5.53 7.15 -13.29
CA ALA A 95 6.36 5.94 -13.37
C ALA A 95 6.29 5.29 -14.76
N GLY A 96 5.09 5.17 -15.34
CA GLY A 96 4.93 4.67 -16.71
C GLY A 96 5.64 5.51 -17.78
N ARG A 97 5.77 6.83 -17.57
CA ARG A 97 6.56 7.72 -18.45
C ARG A 97 8.06 7.57 -18.23
N LEU A 98 8.53 7.49 -16.98
CA LEU A 98 9.96 7.31 -16.67
C LEU A 98 10.48 5.99 -17.21
N GLN A 99 9.71 4.90 -17.17
CA GLN A 99 10.14 3.61 -17.67
C GLN A 99 10.34 3.57 -19.18
N LYS A 100 9.49 4.28 -19.94
CA LYS A 100 9.68 4.45 -21.38
C LYS A 100 10.95 5.25 -21.70
N ARG A 101 11.32 6.20 -20.84
CA ARG A 101 12.48 7.09 -21.03
C ARG A 101 13.79 6.51 -20.50
N PHE A 102 13.75 5.75 -19.42
CA PHE A 102 14.90 5.19 -18.73
C PHE A 102 14.73 3.67 -18.59
N ARG A 103 15.51 2.90 -19.36
CA ARG A 103 15.47 1.42 -19.36
C ARG A 103 15.88 0.77 -18.03
N LYS A 104 16.50 1.51 -17.10
CA LYS A 104 16.96 0.98 -15.79
C LYS A 104 15.94 1.27 -14.68
N SER A 105 15.69 0.27 -13.83
CA SER A 105 14.78 0.32 -12.67
C SER A 105 15.27 1.19 -11.49
N GLY A 106 16.20 2.13 -11.71
CA GLY A 106 16.75 2.98 -10.66
C GLY A 106 15.69 3.87 -9.99
N HIS A 107 14.67 4.28 -10.75
CA HIS A 107 13.53 5.07 -10.26
C HIS A 107 12.76 4.37 -9.13
N LEU A 108 12.66 3.03 -9.14
CA LEU A 108 11.99 2.31 -8.05
C LEU A 108 12.80 2.34 -6.76
N THR A 109 14.11 2.17 -6.85
CA THR A 109 14.97 2.23 -5.66
C THR A 109 14.89 3.63 -5.04
N VAL A 110 14.92 4.68 -5.87
CA VAL A 110 14.70 6.06 -5.41
C VAL A 110 13.32 6.23 -4.78
N ALA A 111 12.25 5.69 -5.38
CA ALA A 111 10.91 5.77 -4.82
C ALA A 111 10.82 5.09 -3.46
N VAL A 112 11.36 3.88 -3.30
CA VAL A 112 11.34 3.15 -2.02
C VAL A 112 12.20 3.84 -0.95
N MET A 113 13.36 4.38 -1.32
CA MET A 113 14.16 5.20 -0.42
C MET A 113 13.42 6.46 0.01
N ALA A 114 12.70 7.12 -0.91
CA ALA A 114 11.88 8.28 -0.60
C ALA A 114 10.70 7.92 0.33
N ILE A 115 10.03 6.78 0.10
CA ILE A 115 8.98 6.28 1.01
C ILE A 115 9.54 6.09 2.42
N GLY A 116 10.68 5.43 2.55
CA GLY A 116 11.33 5.22 3.85
C GLY A 116 11.71 6.53 4.54
N ALA A 117 12.36 7.44 3.80
CA ALA A 117 12.77 8.74 4.32
C ALA A 117 11.57 9.60 4.76
N LEU A 118 10.53 9.70 3.93
CA LEU A 118 9.31 10.45 4.25
C LEU A 118 8.55 9.82 5.42
N ALA A 119 8.43 8.50 5.47
CA ALA A 119 7.76 7.80 6.57
C ALA A 119 8.47 8.05 7.91
N LEU A 120 9.80 7.95 7.95
CA LEU A 120 10.59 8.23 9.16
C LEU A 120 10.50 9.71 9.56
N LEU A 121 10.57 10.62 8.60
CA LEU A 121 10.38 12.05 8.81
C LEU A 121 9.01 12.34 9.43
N TYR A 122 7.95 11.73 8.91
CA TYR A 122 6.59 11.89 9.41
C TYR A 122 6.37 11.25 10.78
N LEU A 123 7.05 10.14 11.09
CA LEU A 123 7.02 9.60 12.45
C LEU A 123 7.59 10.59 13.48
N ALA A 124 8.63 11.34 13.11
CA ALA A 124 9.26 12.33 13.99
C ALA A 124 8.47 13.64 14.07
N ILE A 125 7.96 14.15 12.95
CA ILE A 125 7.41 15.52 12.86
C ILE A 125 5.91 15.59 13.11
N LEU A 126 5.12 14.59 12.68
CA LEU A 126 3.66 14.69 12.72
C LEU A 126 3.07 14.96 14.11
N PRO A 127 3.54 14.34 15.22
CA PRO A 127 2.98 14.61 16.54
C PRO A 127 3.06 16.11 16.92
N SER A 128 4.26 16.71 16.85
CA SER A 128 4.46 18.12 17.15
C SER A 128 3.78 19.05 16.16
N LEU A 129 3.75 18.67 14.88
CA LEU A 129 3.06 19.44 13.84
C LEU A 129 1.54 19.46 14.07
N PHE A 130 0.95 18.34 14.49
CA PHE A 130 -0.47 18.27 14.78
C PHE A 130 -0.82 19.08 16.02
N ASP A 131 -0.05 18.97 17.11
CA ASP A 131 -0.29 19.75 18.32
C ASP A 131 -0.23 21.26 18.05
N THR A 132 0.69 21.70 17.20
CA THR A 132 0.82 23.12 16.84
C THR A 132 -0.27 23.60 15.88
N LEU A 133 -0.82 22.75 15.02
CA LEU A 133 -1.79 23.16 13.98
C LEU A 133 -3.24 22.76 14.30
N ILE A 134 -3.51 22.08 15.43
CA ILE A 134 -4.83 21.55 15.78
C ILE A 134 -5.91 22.63 15.96
N HIS A 135 -5.52 23.87 16.24
CA HIS A 135 -6.42 24.99 16.45
C HIS A 135 -6.90 25.65 15.14
N LEU A 136 -6.36 25.23 13.98
CA LEU A 136 -6.78 25.74 12.68
C LEU A 136 -8.19 25.27 12.31
N SER A 137 -8.81 25.97 11.35
CA SER A 137 -10.12 25.60 10.80
C SER A 137 -10.05 24.28 10.01
N ASP A 138 -11.18 23.59 9.91
CA ASP A 138 -11.27 22.30 9.21
C ASP A 138 -10.78 22.35 7.76
N PRO A 139 -11.13 23.37 6.93
CA PRO A 139 -10.59 23.47 5.57
C PRO A 139 -9.07 23.57 5.52
N ALA A 140 -8.46 24.29 6.48
CA ALA A 140 -7.01 24.41 6.57
C ALA A 140 -6.37 23.07 6.95
N LYS A 141 -6.93 22.36 7.94
CA LYS A 141 -6.47 21.01 8.31
C LYS A 141 -6.56 20.03 7.15
N ILE A 142 -7.64 20.09 6.36
CA ILE A 142 -7.81 19.26 5.16
C ILE A 142 -6.70 19.57 4.15
N ALA A 143 -6.48 20.84 3.82
CA ALA A 143 -5.44 21.23 2.87
C ALA A 143 -4.04 20.79 3.33
N ILE A 144 -3.72 20.96 4.62
CA ILE A 144 -2.46 20.51 5.21
C ILE A 144 -2.33 18.99 5.14
N SER A 145 -3.40 18.25 5.44
CA SER A 145 -3.40 16.77 5.37
C SER A 145 -3.12 16.28 3.96
N VAL A 146 -3.80 16.86 2.96
CA VAL A 146 -3.55 16.56 1.56
C VAL A 146 -2.09 16.86 1.17
N ALA A 147 -1.57 18.02 1.57
CA ALA A 147 -0.19 18.41 1.28
C ALA A 147 0.86 17.48 1.92
N LEU A 148 0.62 17.00 3.14
CA LEU A 148 1.49 16.05 3.83
C LEU A 148 1.43 14.64 3.23
N ILE A 149 0.26 14.21 2.76
CA ILE A 149 0.09 12.88 2.18
C ILE A 149 0.63 12.80 0.75
N ALA A 150 0.46 13.87 -0.02
CA ALA A 150 0.79 13.93 -1.43
C ALA A 150 2.17 13.35 -1.81
N PRO A 151 3.30 13.79 -1.21
CA PRO A 151 4.62 13.30 -1.60
C PRO A 151 4.81 11.80 -1.31
N LEU A 152 4.31 11.31 -0.17
CA LEU A 152 4.43 9.91 0.20
C LEU A 152 3.59 9.02 -0.72
N ALA A 153 2.30 9.38 -0.91
CA ALA A 153 1.38 8.67 -1.78
C ALA A 153 1.88 8.63 -3.23
N PHE A 154 2.44 9.73 -3.71
CA PHE A 154 3.06 9.81 -5.03
C PHE A 154 4.20 8.79 -5.20
N CYS A 155 5.13 8.70 -4.25
CA CYS A 155 6.20 7.69 -4.31
C CYS A 155 5.64 6.25 -4.23
N MET A 156 4.64 6.03 -3.37
CA MET A 156 3.97 4.74 -3.21
C MET A 156 3.18 4.28 -4.44
N GLY A 157 2.81 5.20 -5.34
CA GLY A 157 2.14 4.89 -6.61
C GLY A 157 3.07 4.30 -7.68
N MET A 158 4.39 4.42 -7.54
CA MET A 158 5.34 4.00 -8.59
C MET A 158 5.61 2.47 -8.69
N PRO A 159 5.65 1.68 -7.60
CA PRO A 159 5.98 0.26 -7.65
C PRO A 159 5.01 -0.59 -8.47
N PHE A 160 3.70 -0.35 -8.36
CA PHE A 160 2.71 -1.19 -9.05
C PHE A 160 2.86 -1.19 -10.59
N PRO A 161 2.82 -0.03 -11.29
CA PRO A 161 3.01 -0.01 -12.74
C PRO A 161 4.40 -0.49 -13.16
N THR A 162 5.40 -0.34 -12.28
CA THR A 162 6.75 -0.80 -12.55
C THR A 162 6.83 -2.32 -12.68
N GLY A 163 6.17 -3.05 -11.77
CA GLY A 163 6.12 -4.51 -11.82
C GLY A 163 5.26 -5.01 -12.99
N THR A 164 4.12 -4.38 -13.25
CA THR A 164 3.20 -4.82 -14.32
C THR A 164 3.78 -4.57 -15.71
N MET A 165 4.50 -3.46 -15.92
CA MET A 165 5.16 -3.20 -17.19
C MET A 165 6.26 -4.24 -17.46
N ARG A 166 7.04 -4.62 -16.44
CA ARG A 166 8.05 -5.68 -16.58
C ARG A 166 7.40 -7.02 -16.96
N LEU A 167 6.30 -7.38 -16.29
CA LEU A 167 5.51 -8.57 -16.65
C LEU A 167 4.93 -8.50 -18.06
N ALA A 168 4.51 -7.33 -18.53
CA ALA A 168 4.00 -7.18 -19.89
C ALA A 168 5.04 -7.55 -20.96
N PHE A 169 6.34 -7.38 -20.66
CA PHE A 169 7.42 -7.77 -21.56
C PHE A 169 7.91 -9.22 -21.35
N THR A 170 7.84 -9.77 -20.14
CA THR A 170 8.45 -11.08 -19.84
C THR A 170 7.45 -12.22 -19.69
N ALA A 171 6.23 -11.94 -19.23
CA ALA A 171 5.22 -12.94 -18.88
C ALA A 171 3.82 -12.31 -18.83
N HIS A 172 3.32 -11.85 -19.99
CA HIS A 172 2.03 -11.14 -20.10
C HIS A 172 0.87 -11.94 -19.49
N GLU A 173 0.88 -13.26 -19.65
CA GLU A 173 -0.16 -14.15 -19.13
C GLU A 173 -0.24 -14.19 -17.59
N ALA A 174 0.81 -13.76 -16.88
CA ALA A 174 0.85 -13.72 -15.42
C ALA A 174 0.29 -12.42 -14.81
N ILE A 175 -0.07 -11.42 -15.64
CA ILE A 175 -0.62 -10.13 -15.17
C ILE A 175 -1.93 -10.31 -14.36
N PRO A 176 -2.89 -11.16 -14.76
CA PRO A 176 -4.11 -11.38 -13.97
C PRO A 176 -3.82 -11.89 -12.56
N TRP A 177 -2.82 -12.77 -12.41
CA TRP A 177 -2.37 -13.25 -11.10
C TRP A 177 -1.72 -12.15 -10.28
N ALA A 178 -0.88 -11.30 -10.88
CA ALA A 178 -0.28 -10.17 -10.20
C ALA A 178 -1.34 -9.22 -9.60
N TRP A 179 -2.38 -8.89 -10.38
CA TRP A 179 -3.51 -8.10 -9.91
C TRP A 179 -4.28 -8.77 -8.78
N ALA A 180 -4.54 -10.07 -8.91
CA ALA A 180 -5.28 -10.82 -7.90
C ALA A 180 -4.53 -10.96 -6.58
N ILE A 181 -3.23 -11.25 -6.63
CA ILE A 181 -2.39 -11.33 -5.42
C ILE A 181 -2.34 -9.97 -4.73
N ASN A 182 -2.23 -8.88 -5.50
CA ASN A 182 -2.26 -7.53 -4.95
C ASN A 182 -3.63 -7.20 -4.34
N GLY A 183 -4.73 -7.52 -5.02
CA GLY A 183 -6.09 -7.33 -4.49
C GLY A 183 -6.35 -8.13 -3.21
N PHE A 184 -5.90 -9.39 -3.18
CA PHE A 184 -5.93 -10.24 -1.99
C PHE A 184 -5.14 -9.61 -0.83
N ALA A 185 -3.90 -9.20 -1.09
CA ALA A 185 -3.05 -8.53 -0.10
C ALA A 185 -3.70 -7.26 0.45
N SER A 186 -4.36 -6.48 -0.41
CA SER A 186 -4.99 -5.23 -0.03
C SER A 186 -6.18 -5.45 0.92
N VAL A 187 -7.05 -6.41 0.64
CA VAL A 187 -8.21 -6.71 1.49
C VAL A 187 -7.78 -7.26 2.85
N VAL A 188 -6.88 -8.24 2.86
CA VAL A 188 -6.34 -8.81 4.11
C VAL A 188 -5.53 -7.77 4.88
N GLY A 189 -4.73 -6.99 4.15
CA GLY A 189 -3.83 -5.97 4.68
C GLY A 189 -4.56 -4.85 5.42
N ALA A 190 -5.73 -4.41 4.96
CA ALA A 190 -6.50 -3.36 5.62
C ALA A 190 -6.93 -3.77 7.06
N VAL A 191 -7.41 -5.00 7.23
CA VAL A 191 -7.81 -5.53 8.54
C VAL A 191 -6.58 -5.85 9.39
N LEU A 192 -5.55 -6.46 8.80
CA LEU A 192 -4.31 -6.80 9.48
C LEU A 192 -3.58 -5.56 9.99
N ALA A 193 -3.54 -4.47 9.22
CA ALA A 193 -2.95 -3.20 9.64
C ALA A 193 -3.63 -2.65 10.89
N THR A 194 -4.96 -2.73 10.95
CA THR A 194 -5.75 -2.27 12.09
C THR A 194 -5.44 -3.10 13.33
N LEU A 195 -5.40 -4.43 13.21
CA LEU A 195 -5.02 -5.33 14.30
C LEU A 195 -3.60 -5.06 14.81
N LEU A 196 -2.63 -4.93 13.91
CA LEU A 196 -1.26 -4.62 14.28
C LEU A 196 -1.13 -3.24 14.94
N ALA A 197 -1.88 -2.25 14.46
CA ALA A 197 -1.87 -0.91 15.03
C ALA A 197 -2.42 -0.90 16.47
N ILE A 198 -3.45 -1.69 16.76
CA ILE A 198 -4.03 -1.81 18.11
C ILE A 198 -3.03 -2.42 19.10
N HIS A 199 -2.28 -3.45 18.68
CA HIS A 199 -1.36 -4.16 19.58
C HIS A 199 0.04 -3.56 19.67
N LEU A 200 0.56 -3.05 18.55
CA LEU A 200 1.97 -2.66 18.40
C LEU A 200 2.14 -1.17 18.08
N GLY A 201 1.02 -0.46 17.85
CA GLY A 201 1.00 0.97 17.55
C GLY A 201 1.25 1.31 16.08
N PHE A 202 0.83 2.52 15.67
CA PHE A 202 0.98 3.00 14.30
C PHE A 202 2.43 3.11 13.83
N ALA A 203 3.36 3.42 14.73
CA ALA A 203 4.78 3.52 14.40
C ALA A 203 5.33 2.18 13.92
N PHE A 204 4.99 1.08 14.60
CA PHE A 204 5.38 -0.27 14.18
C PHE A 204 4.81 -0.61 12.80
N VAL A 205 3.53 -0.34 12.56
CA VAL A 205 2.88 -0.62 11.26
C VAL A 205 3.55 0.15 10.12
N ILE A 206 3.90 1.43 10.34
CA ILE A 206 4.61 2.26 9.35
C ILE A 206 6.02 1.70 9.08
N LEU A 207 6.78 1.35 10.11
CA LEU A 207 8.11 0.76 9.96
C LEU A 207 8.06 -0.59 9.23
N LEU A 208 7.06 -1.42 9.56
CA LEU A 208 6.81 -2.68 8.89
C LEU A 208 6.45 -2.47 7.41
N ALA A 209 5.62 -1.48 7.08
CA ALA A 209 5.32 -1.12 5.69
C ALA A 209 6.58 -0.72 4.91
N VAL A 210 7.48 0.07 5.50
CA VAL A 210 8.77 0.44 4.89
C VAL A 210 9.65 -0.79 4.66
N ALA A 211 9.72 -1.70 5.63
CA ALA A 211 10.45 -2.96 5.49
C ALA A 211 9.88 -3.84 4.36
N ILE A 212 8.55 -3.94 4.26
CA ILE A 212 7.87 -4.70 3.20
C ILE A 212 8.08 -4.04 1.83
N TYR A 213 8.06 -2.70 1.71
CA TYR A 213 8.42 -2.01 0.47
C TYR A 213 9.87 -2.27 0.05
N SER A 214 10.78 -2.32 1.02
CA SER A 214 12.19 -2.66 0.77
C SER A 214 12.33 -4.10 0.27
N LEU A 215 11.58 -5.03 0.86
CA LEU A 215 11.49 -6.41 0.38
C LEU A 215 10.95 -6.48 -1.06
N ALA A 216 9.93 -5.69 -1.40
CA ALA A 216 9.42 -5.61 -2.77
C ALA A 216 10.50 -5.11 -3.74
N ALA A 217 11.24 -4.05 -3.41
CA ALA A 217 12.34 -3.58 -4.26
C ALA A 217 13.41 -4.65 -4.48
N PHE A 218 13.71 -5.47 -3.46
CA PHE A 218 14.62 -6.60 -3.59
C PHE A 218 14.04 -7.72 -4.46
N ALA A 219 12.78 -8.11 -4.25
CA ALA A 219 12.10 -9.14 -5.03
C ALA A 219 12.05 -8.80 -6.53
N LEU A 220 11.90 -7.51 -6.88
CA LEU A 220 11.91 -7.08 -8.28
C LEU A 220 13.25 -7.34 -8.98
N ARG A 221 14.37 -7.34 -8.26
CA ARG A 221 15.68 -7.66 -8.86
C ARG A 221 15.74 -9.10 -9.37
N GLY A 222 14.99 -10.00 -8.75
CA GLY A 222 14.86 -11.40 -9.15
C GLY A 222 13.83 -11.66 -10.24
N PHE A 223 13.18 -10.63 -10.80
CA PHE A 223 12.31 -10.83 -11.97
C PHE A 223 13.16 -11.27 -13.16
N PRO A 224 12.63 -12.14 -14.05
CA PRO A 224 13.30 -12.45 -15.30
C PRO A 224 13.67 -11.15 -16.02
N GLU A 225 14.92 -10.99 -16.42
CA GLU A 225 15.29 -10.00 -17.42
C GLU A 225 14.91 -10.61 -18.76
N GLY A 226 13.94 -10.00 -19.46
CA GLY A 226 13.68 -10.39 -20.83
C GLY A 226 14.96 -10.20 -21.64
N VAL A 227 15.46 -11.28 -22.23
CA VAL A 227 16.53 -11.22 -23.23
C VAL A 227 16.00 -10.31 -24.33
N ALA A 228 16.58 -9.12 -24.46
CA ALA A 228 16.35 -8.28 -25.61
C ALA A 228 17.13 -8.91 -26.76
N GLU A 229 16.43 -9.64 -27.63
CA GLU A 229 16.86 -9.75 -29.03
C GLU A 229 16.69 -8.39 -29.73
#